data_AF-A0A530L8N4-F1
#
_entry.id   AF-A0A530L8N4-F1
#
_cell.length_a   1.000
_cell.length_b   1.000
_cell.length_c   1.000
_cell.angle_alpha   90.00
_cell.angle_beta   90.00
_cell.angle_gamma   90.00
#
_symmetry.space_group_name_H-M   'P 1'
#
loop_
_entity.id
_entity.type
_entity.pdbx_description
1 polymer ?
#
loop_
_entity_poly.entity_id
_entity_poly.type
_entity_poly.pdbx_seq_one_letter_code
_entity_poly.pdbx_strand_id
1 'polypeptide(L)' 'MTGSERTKMAAGEWYCCLDPELEALRITSRDAVFEHN' A
#
# COMPACT_ATOMS: atom_id res chain seq x y z
N MET A 1 18.94 1.81 5.68
CA MET A 1 17.52 1.39 5.64
C MET A 1 16.84 2.11 4.48
N THR A 2 16.83 1.51 3.30
CA THR A 2 16.02 2.00 2.18
C THR A 2 15.29 0.82 1.54
N GLY A 3 14.53 0.10 2.36
CA GLY A 3 13.49 -0.80 1.86
C GLY A 3 12.28 0.04 1.42
N SER A 4 11.49 -0.48 0.47
CA SER A 4 10.28 0.20 0.01
C SER A 4 9.29 0.42 1.15
N GLU A 5 8.37 1.38 1.03
CA GLU A 5 7.36 1.62 2.07
C GLU A 5 6.47 0.39 2.27
N ARG A 6 6.21 -0.39 1.22
CA ARG A 6 5.57 -1.71 1.34
C ARG A 6 6.36 -2.69 2.19
N THR A 7 7.68 -2.70 2.08
CA THR A 7 8.54 -3.58 2.88
C THR A 7 8.49 -3.18 4.36
N LYS A 8 8.56 -1.88 4.66
CA LYS A 8 8.43 -1.35 6.02
C LYS A 8 7.06 -1.68 6.61
N MET A 9 5.98 -1.50 5.83
CA MET A 9 4.62 -1.88 6.22
C MET A 9 4.52 -3.37 6.55
N ALA A 10 5.09 -4.23 5.71
CA ALA A 10 5.09 -5.69 5.93
C ALA A 10 5.93 -6.11 7.15
N ALA A 11 7.01 -5.38 7.44
CA ALA A 11 7.88 -5.61 8.59
C ALA A 11 7.33 -5.02 9.91
N GLY A 12 6.22 -4.27 9.88
CA GLY A 12 5.69 -3.56 11.04
C GLY A 12 6.55 -2.37 11.48
N GLU A 13 7.43 -1.88 10.61
CA GLU A 13 8.21 -0.68 10.83
C GLU A 13 7.37 0.58 10.62
N TRP A 14 7.90 1.73 11.04
CA TRP A 14 7.33 3.02 10.67
C TRP A 14 7.46 3.24 9.16
N TYR A 15 6.32 3.43 8.50
CA TYR A 15 6.23 3.66 7.06
C TYR A 15 5.39 4.92 6.76
N CYS A 16 5.64 5.55 5.61
CA CYS A 16 4.82 6.64 5.10
C CYS A 16 3.61 6.05 4.39
N CYS A 17 2.41 6.28 4.93
CA CYS A 17 1.18 5.79 4.31
C CYS A 17 0.81 6.54 3.02
N LEU A 18 1.32 7.76 2.84
CA LEU A 18 1.18 8.58 1.62
C LEU A 18 2.40 8.37 0.73
N ASP A 19 2.47 7.18 0.13
CA ASP A 19 3.52 6.77 -0.79
C ASP A 19 2.92 6.24 -2.10
N PRO A 20 3.52 6.54 -3.27
CA PRO A 20 2.97 6.09 -4.56
C PRO A 20 2.80 4.57 -4.71
N GLU A 21 3.70 3.76 -4.14
CA GLU A 21 3.60 2.29 -4.18
C GLU A 21 2.37 1.82 -3.38
N LEU A 22 2.17 2.39 -2.20
CA LEU A 22 1.04 2.05 -1.34
C LEU A 22 -0.29 2.60 -1.88
N GLU A 23 -0.28 3.75 -2.54
CA GLU A 23 -1.48 4.30 -3.19
C GLU A 23 -1.94 3.40 -4.34
N ALA A 24 -1.02 2.88 -5.16
CA ALA A 24 -1.36 1.92 -6.21
C ALA A 24 -2.06 0.67 -5.62
N LEU A 25 -1.58 0.15 -4.49
CA LEU A 25 -2.22 -0.98 -3.80
C LEU A 25 -3.64 -0.65 -3.30
N ARG A 26 -3.85 0.57 -2.78
CA ARG A 26 -5.19 1.02 -2.33
C ARG A 26 -6.16 1.13 -3.50
N ILE A 27 -5.71 1.67 -4.64
CA ILE A 27 -6.51 1.78 -5.86
C ILE A 27 -6.94 0.40 -6.33
N THR A 28 -6.01 -0.56 -6.47
CA THR A 28 -6.35 -1.94 -6.87
C THR A 28 -7.37 -2.58 -5.93
N SER A 29 -7.22 -2.37 -4.62
CA SER A 29 -8.15 -2.90 -3.63
C SER A 29 -9.53 -2.27 -3.76
N ARG A 30 -9.59 -0.94 -3.96
CA ARG A 30 -10.85 -0.21 -4.18
C ARG A 30 -11.56 -0.69 -5.44
N ASP A 31 -10.83 -0.83 -6.53
CA ASP A 31 -11.41 -1.22 -7.82
C ASP A 31 -11.97 -2.65 -7.75
N ALA A 32 -11.25 -3.58 -7.11
CA ALA A 32 -11.75 -4.94 -6.86
C ALA A 32 -13.02 -4.95 -5.99
N VAL A 33 -13.06 -4.14 -4.93
CA VAL A 33 -14.28 -4.01 -4.10
C VAL A 33 -15.42 -3.43 -4.93
N PHE A 34 -15.18 -2.43 -5.76
CA PHE A 34 -16.21 -1.82 -6.62
C PHE A 34 -16.77 -2.81 -7.64
N GLU A 35 -15.94 -3.62 -8.29
CA GLU A 35 -16.39 -4.66 -9.24
C GLU A 35 -17.24 -5.76 -8.59
N HIS A 36 -17.11 -5.98 -7.29
CA HIS A 36 -17.82 -7.01 -6.54
C HIS A 36 -19.06 -6.50 -5.76
N ASN A 37 -19.37 -5.19 -5.81
CA ASN A 37 -20.58 -4.60 -5.23
C ASN A 37 -21.69 -4.44 -6.26
#